data_AF-A0A7K2X2Y3-F1
#
_entry.id   AF-A0A7K2X2Y3-F1
#
_cell.length_a   1.000
_cell.length_b   1.000
_cell.length_c   1.000
_cell.angle_alpha   90.00
_cell.angle_beta   90.00
_cell.angle_gamma   90.00
#
_symmetry.space_group_name_H-M   'P 1'
#
loop_
_entity.id
_entity.type
_entity.pdbx_description
1 polymer ?
#
loop_
_entity_poly.entity_id
_entity_poly.type
_entity_poly.pdbx_seq_one_letter_code
_entity_poly.pdbx_strand_id
1 'polypeptide(L)'
;DGVPGLVPLLAAAGPEGQAVAAAHLHRHLDLCLPPAEDTGRPRPSWRLDAAAGWVAEPDPAPGWSRGEAWLLLAVADALLHAETPSWNTDRWTRAAELLIERCEILTGPHVPPAEADRPGGFPDTSAATIAAVALLKLAMVLGPARSAACAARAEAVLNRLVDLHLTRPGSGGPAGMLLDGCYDARSGTAVRHELVWGDFFLALGLCALLGRVDLRQV
;
A
#
# COMPACT_ATOMS: atom_id res chain seq x y z
N ASP A 1 7.71 3.11 -5.45
CA ASP A 1 8.29 3.90 -4.35
C ASP A 1 8.07 5.42 -4.43
N GLY A 2 7.60 6.02 -5.53
CA GLY A 2 7.50 7.49 -5.65
C GLY A 2 6.24 8.16 -5.07
N VAL A 3 5.32 7.42 -4.44
CA VAL A 3 4.00 7.94 -4.03
C VAL A 3 3.78 7.93 -2.52
N PRO A 4 3.90 6.78 -1.82
CA PRO A 4 3.76 6.76 -0.36
C PRO A 4 4.86 7.62 0.27
N GLY A 5 4.50 8.38 1.31
CA GLY A 5 5.41 9.34 1.98
C GLY A 5 5.61 10.67 1.23
N LEU A 6 5.67 10.70 -0.10
CA LEU A 6 5.85 11.96 -0.85
C LEU A 6 4.58 12.81 -0.90
N VAL A 7 3.40 12.20 -1.08
CA VAL A 7 2.12 12.90 -1.03
C VAL A 7 1.91 13.62 0.31
N PRO A 8 2.01 12.96 1.48
CA PRO A 8 1.87 13.65 2.76
C PRO A 8 3.00 14.67 3.01
N LEU A 9 4.24 14.39 2.58
CA LEU A 9 5.35 15.33 2.71
C LEU A 9 5.10 16.64 1.94
N LEU A 10 4.63 16.55 0.70
CA LEU A 10 4.29 17.72 -0.11
C LEU A 10 3.09 18.46 0.49
N ALA A 11 2.06 17.74 0.94
CA ALA A 11 0.87 18.33 1.55
C ALA A 11 1.20 19.14 2.83
N ALA A 12 2.23 18.73 3.58
CA ALA A 12 2.68 19.44 4.77
C ALA A 12 3.39 20.78 4.47
N ALA A 13 3.76 21.06 3.22
CA ALA A 13 4.46 22.28 2.81
C ALA A 13 3.53 23.50 2.55
N GLY A 14 2.30 23.47 3.09
CA GLY A 14 1.32 24.56 2.94
C GLY A 14 0.48 24.46 1.65
N PRO A 15 -0.29 25.51 1.30
CA PRO A 15 -1.29 25.44 0.23
C PRO A 15 -0.74 25.09 -1.16
N GLU A 16 0.43 25.62 -1.52
CA GLU A 16 1.10 25.25 -2.78
C GLU A 16 1.54 23.78 -2.76
N GLY A 17 2.09 23.32 -1.64
CA GLY A 17 2.45 21.93 -1.42
C GLY A 17 1.27 20.97 -1.55
N GLN A 18 0.11 21.34 -0.99
CA GLN A 18 -1.14 20.58 -1.14
C GLN A 18 -1.59 20.47 -2.60
N ALA A 19 -1.45 21.54 -3.39
CA ALA A 19 -1.77 21.50 -4.82
C ALA A 19 -0.80 20.59 -5.59
N VAL A 20 0.50 20.64 -5.28
CA VAL A 20 1.51 19.75 -5.88
C VAL A 20 1.28 18.29 -5.47
N ALA A 21 0.95 18.02 -4.21
CA ALA A 21 0.63 16.68 -3.72
C ALA A 21 -0.57 16.07 -4.47
N ALA A 22 -1.65 16.85 -4.64
CA ALA A 22 -2.82 16.41 -5.39
C ALA A 22 -2.50 16.16 -6.86
N ALA A 23 -1.77 17.07 -7.52
CA ALA A 23 -1.34 16.90 -8.90
C ALA A 23 -0.44 15.66 -9.09
N HIS A 24 0.47 15.42 -8.15
CA HIS A 24 1.37 14.27 -8.14
C HIS A 24 0.62 12.95 -8.02
N LEU A 25 -0.33 12.86 -7.10
CA LEU A 25 -1.16 11.68 -6.94
C LEU A 25 -2.07 11.46 -8.15
N HIS A 26 -2.71 12.52 -8.66
CA HIS A 26 -3.51 12.44 -9.88
C HIS A 26 -2.72 11.88 -11.06
N ARG A 27 -1.49 12.37 -11.27
CA ARG A 27 -0.62 11.85 -12.33
C ARG A 27 -0.27 10.38 -12.10
N HIS A 28 0.01 9.98 -10.85
CA HIS A 28 0.27 8.57 -10.55
C HIS A 28 -0.95 7.69 -10.81
N LEU A 29 -2.16 8.16 -10.50
CA LEU A 29 -3.37 7.41 -10.82
C LEU A 29 -3.62 7.32 -12.33
N ASP A 30 -3.36 8.39 -13.09
CA ASP A 30 -3.48 8.38 -14.56
C ASP A 30 -2.52 7.38 -15.23
N LEU A 31 -1.31 7.23 -14.68
CA LEU A 31 -0.31 6.31 -15.20
C LEU A 31 -0.55 4.89 -14.70
N CYS A 32 -0.67 4.71 -13.38
CA CYS A 32 -0.62 3.39 -12.77
C CYS A 32 -1.96 2.64 -12.86
N LEU A 33 -3.11 3.31 -12.83
CA LEU A 33 -4.39 2.62 -12.95
C LEU A 33 -4.75 2.43 -14.42
N PRO A 34 -4.97 1.18 -14.88
CA PRO A 34 -5.46 0.98 -16.23
C PRO A 34 -6.85 1.60 -16.39
N PRO A 35 -7.24 1.99 -17.63
CA PRO A 35 -8.57 2.52 -17.93
C PRO A 35 -9.69 1.64 -17.35
N ALA A 36 -10.88 2.22 -17.15
CA ALA A 36 -12.01 1.50 -16.56
C ALA A 36 -12.39 0.21 -17.33
N GLU A 37 -12.15 0.18 -18.64
CA GLU A 37 -12.42 -0.94 -19.54
C GLU A 37 -11.38 -2.08 -19.44
N ASP A 38 -10.22 -1.82 -18.83
CA ASP A 38 -9.16 -2.79 -18.61
C ASP A 38 -9.19 -3.26 -17.16
N THR A 39 -9.44 -4.56 -16.95
CA THR A 39 -9.49 -5.18 -15.61
C THR A 39 -8.12 -5.49 -15.02
N GLY A 40 -7.04 -5.06 -15.68
CA GLY A 40 -5.66 -5.28 -15.27
C GLY A 40 -5.29 -4.69 -13.92
N ARG A 41 -4.23 -5.26 -13.34
CA ARG A 41 -3.58 -4.75 -12.11
C ARG A 41 -2.79 -3.46 -12.40
N PRO A 42 -2.50 -2.64 -11.37
CA PRO A 42 -1.76 -1.39 -11.55
C PRO A 42 -0.39 -1.60 -12.19
N ARG A 43 0.01 -0.69 -13.10
CA ARG A 43 1.35 -0.66 -13.69
C ARG A 43 2.30 0.12 -12.78
N PRO A 44 3.32 -0.53 -12.19
CA PRO A 44 4.07 0.09 -11.10
C PRO A 44 5.18 1.04 -11.57
N SER A 45 5.63 0.94 -12.82
CA SER A 45 6.84 1.61 -13.30
C SER A 45 6.66 2.28 -14.65
N TRP A 46 7.17 3.51 -14.75
CA TRP A 46 7.03 4.39 -15.90
C TRP A 46 8.30 5.22 -16.07
N ARG A 47 8.71 5.44 -17.31
CA ARG A 47 9.81 6.33 -17.68
C ARG A 47 9.27 7.49 -18.51
N LEU A 48 9.78 8.69 -18.24
CA LEU A 48 9.55 9.84 -19.11
C LEU A 48 10.50 9.77 -20.30
N ASP A 49 9.94 9.59 -21.49
CA ASP A 49 10.62 9.67 -22.76
C ASP A 49 10.41 11.05 -23.39
N ALA A 50 11.48 11.66 -23.89
CA ALA A 50 11.43 13.02 -24.43
C ALA A 50 10.56 13.14 -25.71
N ALA A 51 10.41 12.06 -26.47
CA ALA A 51 9.63 12.04 -27.71
C ALA A 51 8.25 11.41 -27.52
N ALA A 52 8.17 10.31 -26.77
CA ALA A 52 6.93 9.53 -26.61
C ALA A 52 6.12 9.89 -25.35
N GLY A 53 6.65 10.75 -24.47
CA GLY A 53 6.03 11.03 -23.18
C GLY A 53 6.20 9.87 -22.20
N TRP A 54 5.18 9.55 -21.41
CA TRP A 54 5.27 8.47 -20.43
C TRP A 54 5.18 7.09 -21.09
N VAL A 55 6.19 6.27 -20.87
CA VAL A 55 6.27 4.90 -21.39
C VAL A 55 6.30 3.93 -20.20
N ALA A 56 5.44 2.92 -20.22
CA ALA A 56 5.41 1.89 -19.19
C ALA A 56 6.68 1.04 -19.26
N GLU A 57 7.33 0.84 -18.13
CA GLU A 57 8.47 -0.08 -18.04
C GLU A 57 7.96 -1.51 -17.79
N PRO A 58 8.63 -2.53 -18.36
CA PRO A 58 8.20 -3.93 -18.20
C PRO A 58 8.49 -4.48 -16.80
N ASP A 59 9.39 -3.85 -16.04
CA ASP A 59 9.83 -4.28 -14.73
C ASP A 59 9.86 -3.09 -13.74
N PRO A 60 9.34 -3.24 -12.51
CA PRO A 60 8.50 -4.35 -12.04
C PRO A 60 7.21 -4.51 -12.88
N ALA A 61 6.72 -5.74 -13.01
CA ALA A 61 5.50 -6.02 -13.75
C ALA A 61 4.24 -5.73 -12.90
N PRO A 62 3.06 -5.56 -13.54
CA PRO A 62 1.79 -5.54 -12.82
C PRO A 62 1.61 -6.80 -11.96
N GLY A 63 1.09 -6.64 -10.74
CA GLY A 63 1.00 -7.73 -9.76
C GLY A 63 2.16 -7.78 -8.76
N TRP A 64 3.13 -6.87 -8.83
CA TRP A 64 4.08 -6.65 -7.74
C TRP A 64 3.35 -6.12 -6.50
N SER A 65 3.17 -6.99 -5.50
CA SER A 65 2.21 -6.75 -4.41
C SER A 65 2.58 -5.57 -3.52
N ARG A 66 3.88 -5.32 -3.28
CA ARG A 66 4.31 -4.13 -2.54
C ARG A 66 4.03 -2.84 -3.31
N GLY A 67 4.15 -2.83 -4.63
CA GLY A 67 3.78 -1.68 -5.46
C GLY A 67 2.29 -1.34 -5.36
N GLU A 68 1.43 -2.36 -5.34
CA GLU A 68 -0.01 -2.21 -5.15
C GLU A 68 -0.35 -1.66 -3.75
N ALA A 69 0.29 -2.19 -2.71
CA ALA A 69 0.12 -1.73 -1.34
C ALA A 69 0.55 -0.26 -1.17
N TRP A 70 1.65 0.13 -1.81
CA TRP A 70 2.13 1.52 -1.82
C TRP A 70 1.16 2.49 -2.47
N LEU A 71 0.58 2.10 -3.60
CA LEU A 71 -0.41 2.93 -4.29
C LEU A 71 -1.70 3.07 -3.46
N LEU A 72 -2.15 1.97 -2.84
CA LEU A 72 -3.29 1.99 -1.92
C LEU A 72 -3.05 2.89 -0.71
N LEU A 73 -1.88 2.79 -0.08
CA LEU A 73 -1.51 3.64 1.06
C LEU A 73 -1.52 5.12 0.68
N ALA A 74 -0.94 5.49 -0.47
CA ALA A 74 -0.93 6.87 -0.92
C ALA A 74 -2.33 7.44 -1.14
N VAL A 75 -3.26 6.64 -1.68
CA VAL A 75 -4.66 7.05 -1.84
C VAL A 75 -5.36 7.17 -0.48
N ALA A 76 -5.07 6.27 0.46
CA ALA A 76 -5.62 6.30 1.81
C ALA A 76 -5.15 7.54 2.60
N ASP A 77 -3.86 7.86 2.53
CA ASP A 77 -3.28 9.09 3.09
C ASP A 77 -3.97 10.32 2.47
N ALA A 78 -4.13 10.30 1.15
CA ALA A 78 -4.77 11.39 0.46
C ALA A 78 -6.21 11.62 0.94
N LEU A 79 -7.02 10.56 1.06
CA LEU A 79 -8.39 10.67 1.56
C LEU A 79 -8.47 11.16 3.01
N LEU A 80 -7.50 10.80 3.86
CA LEU A 80 -7.45 11.27 5.26
C LEU A 80 -7.13 12.76 5.40
N HIS A 81 -6.35 13.33 4.48
CA HIS A 81 -5.91 14.73 4.54
C HIS A 81 -6.62 15.64 3.53
N ALA A 82 -7.75 15.20 2.98
CA ALA A 82 -8.52 15.94 1.98
C ALA A 82 -9.31 17.10 2.58
N GLU A 83 -8.62 18.21 2.82
CA GLU A 83 -9.22 19.45 3.35
C GLU A 83 -9.45 20.52 2.28
N THR A 84 -9.02 20.29 1.03
CA THR A 84 -9.10 21.29 -0.04
C THR A 84 -9.75 20.76 -1.33
N PRO A 85 -10.38 21.62 -2.15
CA PRO A 85 -11.07 21.18 -3.37
C PRO A 85 -10.19 20.50 -4.42
N SER A 86 -8.88 20.78 -4.45
CA SER A 86 -7.93 20.16 -5.38
C SER A 86 -7.73 18.66 -5.14
N TRP A 87 -8.15 18.17 -3.97
CA TRP A 87 -7.99 16.77 -3.58
C TRP A 87 -9.02 15.87 -4.29
N ASN A 88 -10.12 16.40 -4.83
CA ASN A 88 -11.12 15.63 -5.60
C ASN A 88 -11.41 14.24 -4.98
N THR A 89 -12.00 14.26 -3.78
CA THR A 89 -12.23 13.07 -2.94
C THR A 89 -13.03 11.98 -3.65
N ASP A 90 -13.95 12.33 -4.55
CA ASP A 90 -14.72 11.37 -5.33
C ASP A 90 -13.81 10.53 -6.23
N ARG A 91 -12.86 11.18 -6.92
CA ARG A 91 -11.88 10.50 -7.77
C ARG A 91 -11.02 9.53 -6.97
N TRP A 92 -10.56 9.94 -5.79
CA TRP A 92 -9.71 9.10 -4.96
C TRP A 92 -10.47 8.00 -4.25
N THR A 93 -11.71 8.24 -3.85
CA THR A 93 -12.61 7.19 -3.34
C THR A 93 -12.79 6.12 -4.41
N ARG A 94 -13.05 6.52 -5.66
CA ARG A 94 -13.14 5.58 -6.78
C ARG A 94 -11.82 4.83 -7.03
N ALA A 95 -10.68 5.51 -6.92
CA ALA A 95 -9.37 4.88 -7.05
C ALA A 95 -9.12 3.84 -5.93
N ALA A 96 -9.46 4.15 -4.69
CA ALA A 96 -9.34 3.23 -3.55
C ALA A 96 -10.20 1.98 -3.77
N GLU A 97 -11.45 2.15 -4.22
CA GLU A 97 -12.34 1.02 -4.53
C GLU A 97 -11.78 0.14 -5.65
N LEU A 98 -11.28 0.75 -6.74
CA LEU A 98 -10.68 0.02 -7.85
C LEU A 98 -9.42 -0.74 -7.42
N LEU A 99 -8.57 -0.15 -6.58
CA LEU A 99 -7.38 -0.80 -6.05
C LEU A 99 -7.75 -1.97 -5.15
N ILE A 100 -8.72 -1.78 -4.25
CA ILE A 100 -9.23 -2.86 -3.38
C ILE A 100 -9.73 -4.04 -4.21
N GLU A 101 -10.49 -3.78 -5.26
CA GLU A 101 -11.08 -4.80 -6.14
C GLU A 101 -10.02 -5.48 -7.01
N ARG A 102 -9.28 -4.71 -7.82
CA ARG A 102 -8.33 -5.24 -8.82
C ARG A 102 -7.12 -5.92 -8.19
N CYS A 103 -6.70 -5.48 -7.00
CA CYS A 103 -5.57 -6.10 -6.28
C CYS A 103 -6.03 -7.17 -5.28
N GLU A 104 -7.34 -7.45 -5.21
CA GLU A 104 -7.94 -8.46 -4.33
C GLU A 104 -7.60 -8.24 -2.84
N ILE A 105 -7.50 -6.98 -2.41
CA ILE A 105 -7.00 -6.61 -1.07
C ILE A 105 -7.84 -7.21 0.05
N LEU A 106 -9.17 -7.23 -0.13
CA LEU A 106 -10.11 -7.76 0.87
C LEU A 106 -10.34 -9.27 0.75
N THR A 107 -10.14 -9.86 -0.42
CA THR A 107 -10.56 -11.24 -0.75
C THR A 107 -9.41 -12.21 -0.94
N GLY A 108 -8.20 -11.71 -1.25
CA GLY A 108 -7.01 -12.51 -1.48
C GLY A 108 -6.41 -13.11 -0.20
N PRO A 109 -5.19 -13.67 -0.27
CA PRO A 109 -4.48 -14.14 0.92
C PRO A 109 -4.17 -12.98 1.88
N HIS A 110 -4.12 -13.26 3.19
CA HIS A 110 -3.73 -12.26 4.20
C HIS A 110 -2.29 -11.74 4.01
N VAL A 111 -1.39 -12.63 3.58
CA VAL A 111 -0.03 -12.28 3.16
C VAL A 111 0.07 -12.64 1.68
N PRO A 112 0.16 -11.66 0.77
CA PRO A 112 0.20 -11.93 -0.66
C PRO A 112 1.55 -12.52 -1.06
N PRO A 113 1.62 -13.25 -2.20
CA PRO A 113 2.89 -13.47 -2.86
C PRO A 113 3.49 -12.12 -3.28
N ALA A 114 4.81 -12.05 -3.42
CA ALA A 114 5.51 -10.88 -3.94
C ALA A 114 5.07 -10.53 -5.38
N GLU A 115 4.64 -11.53 -6.15
CA GLU A 115 4.18 -11.43 -7.53
C GLU A 115 2.84 -12.16 -7.66
N ALA A 116 1.77 -11.44 -8.01
CA ALA A 116 0.41 -11.98 -8.07
C ALA A 116 0.24 -13.09 -9.13
N ASP A 117 1.01 -13.05 -10.21
CA ASP A 117 1.04 -14.07 -11.26
C ASP A 117 1.76 -15.36 -10.83
N ARG A 118 2.38 -15.37 -9.64
CA ARG A 118 3.04 -16.52 -9.03
C ARG A 118 2.46 -16.81 -7.64
N PRO A 119 1.25 -17.39 -7.53
CA PRO A 119 0.62 -17.69 -6.24
C PRO A 119 1.44 -18.60 -5.30
N GLY A 120 2.34 -19.42 -5.85
CA GLY A 120 3.28 -20.26 -5.09
C GLY A 120 4.66 -19.61 -4.85
N GLY A 121 4.81 -18.33 -5.18
CA GLY A 121 6.05 -17.57 -5.01
C GLY A 121 6.34 -17.21 -3.56
N PHE A 122 7.38 -16.39 -3.36
CA PHE A 122 7.73 -15.91 -2.02
C PHE A 122 6.60 -15.04 -1.45
N PRO A 123 6.22 -15.21 -0.17
CA PRO A 123 5.34 -14.26 0.51
C PRO A 123 5.99 -12.86 0.57
N ASP A 124 5.17 -11.83 0.71
CA ASP A 124 5.63 -10.47 1.02
C ASP A 124 4.85 -9.93 2.23
N THR A 125 5.41 -10.15 3.42
CA THR A 125 4.85 -9.61 4.68
C THR A 125 4.90 -8.09 4.74
N SER A 126 5.82 -7.45 4.01
CA SER A 126 5.89 -5.99 3.96
C SER A 126 4.73 -5.40 3.15
N ALA A 127 4.37 -6.02 2.02
CA ALA A 127 3.16 -5.65 1.28
C ALA A 127 1.90 -5.82 2.16
N ALA A 128 1.84 -6.89 2.95
CA ALA A 128 0.72 -7.14 3.86
C ALA A 128 0.57 -6.07 4.95
N THR A 129 1.67 -5.67 5.61
CA THR A 129 1.61 -4.65 6.67
C THR A 129 1.25 -3.27 6.12
N ILE A 130 1.80 -2.89 4.97
CA ILE A 130 1.48 -1.63 4.27
C ILE A 130 -0.01 -1.61 3.90
N ALA A 131 -0.52 -2.68 3.30
CA ALA A 131 -1.93 -2.79 2.93
C ALA A 131 -2.84 -2.75 4.17
N ALA A 132 -2.46 -3.40 5.27
CA ALA A 132 -3.22 -3.34 6.52
C ALA A 132 -3.32 -1.91 7.06
N VAL A 133 -2.23 -1.15 7.09
CA VAL A 133 -2.28 0.26 7.50
C VAL A 133 -3.14 1.09 6.55
N ALA A 134 -3.01 0.89 5.24
CA ALA A 134 -3.87 1.57 4.27
C ALA A 134 -5.36 1.26 4.48
N LEU A 135 -5.71 0.00 4.80
CA LEU A 135 -7.07 -0.39 5.14
C LEU A 135 -7.59 0.23 6.44
N LEU A 136 -6.75 0.34 7.48
CA LEU A 136 -7.12 1.05 8.71
C LEU A 136 -7.42 2.53 8.42
N LYS A 137 -6.60 3.17 7.59
CA LYS A 137 -6.82 4.54 7.12
C LYS A 137 -8.14 4.67 6.33
N LEU A 138 -8.38 3.79 5.37
CA LEU A 138 -9.62 3.76 4.58
C LEU A 138 -10.87 3.50 5.44
N ALA A 139 -10.74 2.71 6.52
CA ALA A 139 -11.84 2.47 7.44
C ALA A 139 -12.36 3.73 8.13
N MET A 140 -11.56 4.80 8.18
CA MET A 140 -11.94 6.08 8.79
C MET A 140 -12.68 7.01 7.84
N VAL A 141 -12.55 6.81 6.53
CA VAL A 141 -12.97 7.79 5.50
C VAL A 141 -13.98 7.25 4.49
N LEU A 142 -14.09 5.93 4.34
CA LEU A 142 -15.07 5.32 3.43
C LEU A 142 -16.46 5.19 4.08
N GLY A 143 -17.46 4.80 3.28
CA GLY A 143 -18.83 4.56 3.76
C GLY A 143 -18.94 3.34 4.69
N PRO A 144 -19.99 3.25 5.54
CA PRO A 144 -20.04 2.32 6.69
C PRO A 144 -19.72 0.85 6.38
N ALA A 145 -20.28 0.31 5.30
CA ALA A 145 -20.05 -1.09 4.90
C ALA A 145 -18.59 -1.33 4.49
N ARG A 146 -18.00 -0.40 3.72
CA ARG A 146 -16.60 -0.48 3.31
C ARG A 146 -15.67 -0.28 4.50
N SER A 147 -16.01 0.62 5.41
CA SER A 147 -15.22 0.85 6.62
C SER A 147 -15.12 -0.38 7.50
N ALA A 148 -16.26 -1.04 7.76
CA ALA A 148 -16.27 -2.28 8.54
C ALA A 148 -15.44 -3.38 7.87
N ALA A 149 -15.56 -3.55 6.55
CA ALA A 149 -14.80 -4.55 5.80
C ALA A 149 -13.29 -4.27 5.83
N CYS A 150 -12.88 -3.01 5.68
CA CYS A 150 -11.47 -2.61 5.73
C CYS A 150 -10.87 -2.82 7.13
N ALA A 151 -11.58 -2.41 8.18
CA ALA A 151 -11.13 -2.61 9.56
C ALA A 151 -10.97 -4.10 9.90
N ALA A 152 -11.99 -4.91 9.62
CA ALA A 152 -11.96 -6.34 9.88
C ALA A 152 -10.83 -7.05 9.11
N ARG A 153 -10.61 -6.65 7.84
CA ARG A 153 -9.52 -7.21 7.03
C ARG A 153 -8.15 -6.81 7.57
N ALA A 154 -7.94 -5.55 7.94
CA ALA A 154 -6.68 -5.08 8.48
C ALA A 154 -6.31 -5.82 9.77
N GLU A 155 -7.28 -5.98 10.68
CA GLU A 155 -7.11 -6.75 11.92
C GLU A 155 -6.74 -8.21 11.63
N ALA A 156 -7.43 -8.87 10.71
CA ALA A 156 -7.14 -10.25 10.32
C ALA A 156 -5.72 -10.40 9.73
N VAL A 157 -5.28 -9.46 8.89
CA VAL A 157 -3.92 -9.44 8.33
C VAL A 157 -2.88 -9.27 9.44
N LEU A 158 -3.05 -8.29 10.33
CA LEU A 158 -2.11 -8.03 11.42
C LEU A 158 -2.02 -9.21 12.40
N ASN A 159 -3.15 -9.81 12.76
CA ASN A 159 -3.17 -11.04 13.58
C ASN A 159 -2.40 -12.18 12.89
N ARG A 160 -2.63 -12.40 11.59
CA ARG A 160 -1.90 -13.42 10.82
C ARG A 160 -0.39 -13.20 10.81
N LEU A 161 0.05 -11.95 10.67
CA LEU A 161 1.47 -11.57 10.68
C LEU A 161 2.10 -11.83 12.05
N VAL A 162 1.45 -11.40 13.13
CA VAL A 162 1.92 -11.64 14.50
C VAL A 162 1.98 -13.14 14.82
N ASP A 163 0.99 -13.89 14.38
CA ASP A 163 0.89 -15.31 14.71
C ASP A 163 1.96 -16.15 14.03
N LEU A 164 2.22 -15.90 12.74
CA LEU A 164 3.03 -16.80 11.91
C LEU A 164 4.35 -16.24 11.40
N HIS A 165 4.50 -14.92 11.33
CA HIS A 165 5.66 -14.29 10.68
C HIS A 165 6.52 -13.49 11.65
N LEU A 166 6.06 -13.26 12.88
CA LEU A 166 6.82 -12.56 13.92
C LEU A 166 7.64 -13.54 14.76
N THR A 167 8.95 -13.29 14.90
CA THR A 167 9.81 -14.11 15.76
C THR A 167 9.39 -14.01 17.22
N ARG A 168 9.35 -15.16 17.90
CA ARG A 168 8.96 -15.27 19.31
C ARG A 168 10.20 -15.20 20.21
N PRO A 169 10.07 -14.72 21.45
CA PRO A 169 11.14 -14.89 22.44
C PRO A 169 11.60 -16.35 22.52
N GLY A 170 12.91 -16.57 22.40
CA GLY A 170 13.51 -17.91 22.45
C GLY A 170 13.55 -18.68 21.12
N SER A 171 13.11 -18.10 19.99
CA SER A 171 13.14 -18.76 18.67
C SER A 171 14.51 -18.74 17.97
N GLY A 172 15.61 -18.53 18.69
CA GLY A 172 16.97 -18.55 18.13
C GLY A 172 17.42 -17.27 17.40
N GLY A 173 16.67 -16.18 17.52
CA GLY A 173 17.02 -14.84 17.02
C GLY A 173 16.37 -13.74 17.87
N PRO A 174 16.60 -12.45 17.54
CA PRO A 174 15.88 -11.33 18.16
C PRO A 174 14.36 -11.55 18.09
N ALA A 175 13.66 -11.28 19.19
CA ALA A 175 12.20 -11.34 19.22
C ALA A 175 11.61 -10.09 18.54
N GLY A 176 10.48 -10.26 17.85
CA GLY A 176 9.77 -9.16 17.20
C GLY A 176 10.21 -8.83 15.78
N MET A 177 11.04 -9.66 15.15
CA MET A 177 11.41 -9.52 13.73
C MET A 177 10.26 -9.99 12.84
N LEU A 178 9.84 -9.18 11.88
CA LEU A 178 8.87 -9.61 10.87
C LEU A 178 9.59 -10.33 9.72
N LEU A 179 9.47 -11.65 9.67
CA LEU A 179 10.07 -12.48 8.63
C LEU A 179 9.22 -12.51 7.36
N ASP A 180 9.68 -13.27 6.36
CA ASP A 180 8.95 -13.53 5.11
C ASP A 180 8.64 -12.26 4.27
N GLY A 181 9.42 -11.20 4.45
CA GLY A 181 9.47 -10.08 3.53
C GLY A 181 10.24 -10.45 2.26
N CYS A 182 9.92 -9.81 1.14
CA CYS A 182 10.56 -10.08 -0.14
C CYS A 182 10.96 -8.78 -0.83
N TYR A 183 12.25 -8.44 -0.86
CA TYR A 183 12.70 -7.20 -1.52
C TYR A 183 12.54 -7.31 -3.05
N ASP A 184 13.16 -8.30 -3.68
CA ASP A 184 13.02 -8.51 -5.12
C ASP A 184 13.00 -10.01 -5.43
N ALA A 185 11.80 -10.49 -5.76
CA ALA A 185 11.56 -11.90 -6.09
C ALA A 185 12.21 -12.33 -7.42
N ARG A 186 12.39 -11.40 -8.37
CA ARG A 186 12.90 -11.71 -9.71
C ARG A 186 14.41 -11.88 -9.68
N SER A 187 15.12 -10.98 -8.99
CA SER A 187 16.57 -11.12 -8.77
C SER A 187 16.93 -12.10 -7.66
N GLY A 188 15.97 -12.50 -6.81
CA GLY A 188 16.21 -13.34 -5.64
C GLY A 188 16.86 -12.58 -4.49
N THR A 189 16.84 -11.25 -4.52
CA THR A 189 17.46 -10.40 -3.51
C THR A 189 16.56 -10.27 -2.29
N ALA A 190 17.11 -10.61 -1.12
CA ALA A 190 16.43 -10.53 0.18
C ALA A 190 15.00 -11.11 0.16
N VAL A 191 14.88 -12.32 -0.40
CA VAL A 191 13.67 -13.13 -0.33
C VAL A 191 13.59 -13.80 1.03
N ARG A 192 12.43 -13.74 1.70
CA ARG A 192 12.23 -14.23 3.08
C ARG A 192 13.12 -13.56 4.13
N HIS A 193 13.24 -12.24 4.06
CA HIS A 193 14.02 -11.45 5.01
C HIS A 193 13.15 -10.53 5.85
N GLU A 194 13.69 -10.09 6.99
CA GLU A 194 13.18 -8.91 7.69
C GLU A 194 13.48 -7.67 6.84
N LEU A 195 12.49 -6.80 6.70
CA LEU A 195 12.57 -5.58 5.91
C LEU A 195 12.11 -4.42 6.77
N VAL A 196 12.95 -3.38 6.90
CA VAL A 196 12.73 -2.27 7.83
C VAL A 196 11.38 -1.57 7.66
N TRP A 197 10.89 -1.42 6.43
CA TRP A 197 9.57 -0.85 6.17
C TRP A 197 8.46 -1.80 6.61
N GLY A 198 8.65 -3.11 6.49
CA GLY A 198 7.72 -4.12 7.01
C GLY A 198 7.51 -3.97 8.52
N ASP A 199 8.61 -3.87 9.28
CA ASP A 199 8.57 -3.67 10.74
C ASP A 199 7.91 -2.35 11.12
N PHE A 200 8.25 -1.27 10.40
CA PHE A 200 7.65 0.04 10.63
C PHE A 200 6.13 -0.01 10.46
N PHE A 201 5.62 -0.55 9.35
CA PHE A 201 4.17 -0.62 9.11
C PHE A 201 3.47 -1.63 10.01
N LEU A 202 4.14 -2.71 10.44
CA LEU A 202 3.62 -3.62 11.46
C LEU A 202 3.42 -2.87 12.79
N ALA A 203 4.47 -2.21 13.27
CA ALA A 203 4.43 -1.45 14.53
C ALA A 203 3.37 -0.35 14.46
N LEU A 204 3.29 0.39 13.34
CA LEU A 204 2.29 1.42 13.11
C LEU A 204 0.86 0.84 13.17
N GLY A 205 0.60 -0.26 12.46
CA GLY A 205 -0.71 -0.91 12.43
C GLY A 205 -1.14 -1.43 13.81
N LEU A 206 -0.24 -2.09 14.55
CA LEU A 206 -0.50 -2.56 15.91
C LEU A 206 -0.73 -1.41 16.88
N CYS A 207 0.08 -0.35 16.82
CA CYS A 207 -0.11 0.85 17.62
C CYS A 207 -1.46 1.53 17.34
N ALA A 208 -1.88 1.60 16.07
CA ALA A 208 -3.18 2.14 15.70
C ALA A 208 -4.34 1.31 16.27
N LEU A 209 -4.29 -0.03 16.14
CA LEU A 209 -5.31 -0.93 16.72
C LEU A 209 -5.39 -0.80 18.25
N LEU A 210 -4.25 -0.57 18.91
CA LEU A 210 -4.18 -0.39 20.36
C LEU A 210 -4.48 1.05 20.82
N GLY A 211 -4.86 1.95 19.91
CA GLY A 211 -5.15 3.36 20.23
C GLY A 211 -3.92 4.15 20.72
N ARG A 212 -2.71 3.69 20.38
CA ARG A 212 -1.44 4.34 20.74
C ARG A 212 -1.00 5.41 19.75
N VAL A 213 -1.53 5.35 18.52
CA VAL A 213 -1.25 6.30 17.44
C VAL A 213 -2.57 6.65 16.75
N ASP A 214 -2.73 7.92 16.39
CA ASP A 214 -3.82 8.39 15.55
C ASP A 214 -3.36 8.45 14.09
N LEU A 215 -3.92 7.59 13.23
CA LEU A 215 -3.53 7.49 11.82
C LEU A 215 -3.83 8.74 10.99
N ARG A 216 -4.59 9.70 11.52
CA ARG A 216 -4.79 11.03 10.90
C ARG A 216 -3.58 11.95 11.05
N GLN A 217 -2.60 11.58 11.88
CA GLN A 217 -1.45 12.42 12.23
C GLN A 217 -0.12 11.84 11.72
N VAL A 218 -0.13 10.72 11.00
CA VAL A 218 1.04 9.97 10.55
C VAL A 218 0.89 9.47 9.13
#